data_AF-A0A8J3FNB8-F1
#
_entry.id   AF-A0A8J3FNB8-F1
#
_cell.length_a   1.000
_cell.length_b   1.000
_cell.length_c   1.000
_cell.angle_alpha   90.00
_cell.angle_beta   90.00
_cell.angle_gamma   90.00
#
_symmetry.space_group_name_H-M   'P 1'
#
loop_
_entity.id
_entity.type
_entity.pdbx_description
1 polymer ?
#
loop_
_entity_poly.entity_id
_entity_poly.type
_entity_poly.pdbx_seq_one_letter_code
_entity_poly.pdbx_strand_id
1 'polypeptide(L)'
;MSHHTFAPSGQGTVVLNIGADIGALVIHTPGRLRGHEIEVSPRADAGRRTHAAVRARYVRSGVRWSVVLDSLHAGRYVIWRDPATPLAEVDVRGGAVTEFEWPEREPHD
;
A
#
# COMPACT_ATOMS: atom_id res chain seq x y z
N MET A 1 2.37 -13.90 -25.82
CA MET A 1 2.52 -14.24 -24.39
C MET A 1 3.35 -13.13 -23.77
N SER A 2 2.70 -12.14 -23.17
CA SER A 2 3.37 -10.92 -22.68
C SER A 2 4.04 -11.22 -21.34
N HIS A 3 5.33 -11.55 -21.40
CA HIS A 3 6.18 -11.68 -20.23
C HIS A 3 6.52 -10.25 -19.74
N HIS A 4 5.76 -9.73 -18.78
CA HIS A 4 6.11 -8.49 -18.10
C HIS A 4 7.31 -8.73 -17.19
N THR A 5 8.51 -8.69 -17.76
CA THR A 5 9.77 -8.64 -17.01
C THR A 5 9.83 -7.28 -16.32
N PHE A 6 9.39 -7.21 -15.06
CA PHE A 6 9.55 -6.01 -14.25
C PHE A 6 11.04 -5.78 -14.01
N ALA A 7 11.61 -4.84 -14.77
CA ALA A 7 12.97 -4.35 -14.56
C ALA A 7 13.13 -3.82 -13.13
N PRO A 8 14.30 -4.01 -12.48
CA PRO A 8 14.57 -3.44 -11.18
C PRO A 8 14.58 -1.91 -11.28
N SER A 9 13.66 -1.24 -10.59
CA SER A 9 13.69 0.21 -10.43
C SER A 9 14.89 0.60 -9.56
N GLY A 10 15.98 1.02 -10.19
CA GLY A 10 17.12 1.66 -9.51
C GLY A 10 16.66 2.90 -8.76
N GLN A 11 17.15 3.08 -7.52
CA GLN A 11 16.80 4.15 -6.56
C GLN A 11 15.58 4.99 -6.98
N GLY A 12 14.39 4.38 -6.88
CA GLY A 12 13.17 4.95 -7.45
C GLY A 12 12.69 6.17 -6.66
N THR A 13 12.73 7.34 -7.29
CA THR A 13 11.91 8.46 -6.85
C THR A 13 10.46 8.10 -7.17
N VAL A 14 9.60 8.07 -6.15
CA VAL A 14 8.15 7.95 -6.38
C VAL A 14 7.57 9.35 -6.35
N VAL A 15 7.02 9.75 -7.50
CA VAL A 15 6.21 10.95 -7.61
C VAL A 15 4.82 10.59 -7.10
N LEU A 16 4.39 11.27 -6.04
CA LEU A 16 3.04 11.12 -5.50
C LEU A 16 2.17 12.24 -6.04
N ASN A 17 1.02 11.88 -6.60
CA ASN A 17 0.01 12.87 -6.95
C ASN A 17 -0.78 13.22 -5.68
N ILE A 18 -0.47 14.37 -5.10
CA ILE A 18 -1.04 14.87 -3.85
C ILE A 18 -1.62 16.26 -4.12
N GLY A 19 -2.84 16.51 -3.65
CA GLY A 19 -3.57 17.76 -3.80
C GLY A 19 -4.48 18.02 -2.60
N ALA A 20 -5.25 19.11 -2.60
CA ALA A 20 -6.04 19.54 -1.43
C ALA A 20 -6.86 18.40 -0.80
N ASP A 21 -7.57 17.62 -1.63
CA ASP A 21 -8.38 16.47 -1.19
C ASP A 21 -7.80 15.11 -1.62
N ILE A 22 -6.56 15.09 -2.12
CA ILE A 22 -5.91 13.87 -2.61
C ILE A 22 -4.67 13.59 -1.77
N GLY A 23 -4.63 12.40 -1.17
CA GLY A 23 -3.51 11.89 -0.39
C GLY A 23 -2.92 10.62 -1.01
N ALA A 24 -1.93 10.09 -0.31
CA ALA A 24 -1.33 8.80 -0.61
C ALA A 24 -1.28 7.92 0.65
N LEU A 25 -1.26 6.60 0.43
CA LEU A 25 -1.07 5.59 1.47
C LEU A 25 0.15 4.74 1.12
N VAL A 26 1.08 4.66 2.07
CA VAL A 26 2.22 3.74 2.04
C VAL A 26 1.99 2.67 3.10
N ILE A 27 2.00 1.41 2.69
CA ILE A 27 1.93 0.27 3.60
C ILE A 27 3.29 -0.41 3.60
N HIS A 28 4.02 -0.32 4.71
CA HIS A 28 5.26 -1.07 4.91
C HIS A 28 4.92 -2.52 5.21
N THR A 29 5.67 -3.43 4.60
CA THR A 29 5.38 -4.86 4.65
C THR A 29 6.63 -5.68 4.90
N PRO A 30 6.49 -6.87 5.50
CA PRO A 30 7.57 -7.84 5.57
C PRO A 30 7.85 -8.45 4.19
N GLY A 31 9.12 -8.80 3.93
CA GLY A 31 9.55 -9.33 2.62
C GLY A 31 8.86 -10.63 2.18
N ARG A 32 8.25 -11.38 3.11
CA ARG A 32 7.43 -12.57 2.79
C ARG A 32 6.20 -12.24 1.92
N LEU A 33 5.75 -10.98 1.91
CA LEU A 33 4.64 -10.52 1.09
C LEU A 33 5.09 -9.99 -0.28
N ARG A 34 6.36 -10.17 -0.66
CA ARG A 34 6.87 -9.74 -1.97
C ARG A 34 5.94 -10.16 -3.12
N GLY A 35 5.52 -9.19 -3.92
CA GLY A 35 4.67 -9.42 -5.09
C GLY A 35 3.20 -9.71 -4.77
N HIS A 36 2.82 -9.84 -3.48
CA HIS A 36 1.43 -9.97 -3.08
C HIS A 36 0.68 -8.65 -3.32
N GLU A 37 -0.58 -8.73 -3.74
CA GLU A 37 -1.45 -7.57 -3.90
C GLU A 37 -2.16 -7.29 -2.58
N ILE A 38 -2.05 -6.05 -2.11
CA ILE A 38 -2.84 -5.56 -0.98
C ILE A 38 -3.95 -4.69 -1.54
N GLU A 39 -5.18 -4.98 -1.11
CA GLU A 39 -6.34 -4.19 -1.45
C GLU A 39 -6.67 -3.16 -0.36
N VAL A 40 -7.15 -2.02 -0.79
CA VAL A 40 -7.80 -1.01 0.05
C VAL A 40 -9.14 -0.61 -0.55
N SER A 41 -10.10 -0.22 0.29
CA SER A 41 -11.35 0.40 -0.15
C SER A 41 -11.76 1.54 0.77
N PRO A 42 -12.51 2.54 0.27
CA PRO A 42 -13.19 3.49 1.15
C PRO A 42 -14.07 2.74 2.16
N ARG A 43 -14.06 3.16 3.42
CA ARG A 43 -14.90 2.57 4.49
C ARG A 43 -16.39 2.60 4.16
N ALA A 44 -16.83 3.66 3.47
CA ALA A 44 -18.21 3.86 3.05
C ALA A 44 -18.62 3.00 1.84
N ASP A 45 -17.66 2.45 1.09
CA ASP A 45 -17.91 1.62 -0.09
C ASP A 45 -16.86 0.51 -0.20
N ALA A 46 -17.10 -0.58 0.51
CA ALA A 46 -16.19 -1.71 0.55
C ALA A 46 -16.04 -2.43 -0.80
N GLY A 47 -16.93 -2.20 -1.77
CA GLY A 47 -16.88 -2.80 -3.10
C GLY A 47 -15.89 -2.08 -4.04
N ARG A 48 -15.61 -0.80 -3.80
CA ARG A 48 -14.65 -0.01 -4.58
C ARG A 48 -13.21 -0.30 -4.12
N ARG A 49 -12.68 -1.44 -4.54
CA ARG A 49 -11.30 -1.89 -4.25
C ARG A 49 -10.29 -1.22 -5.18
N THR A 50 -9.20 -0.75 -4.59
CA THR A 50 -7.94 -0.42 -5.29
C THR A 50 -6.86 -1.33 -4.75
N HIS A 51 -6.01 -1.87 -5.62
CA HIS A 51 -4.94 -2.77 -5.22
C HIS A 51 -3.61 -2.32 -5.77
N ALA A 52 -2.55 -2.68 -5.07
CA ALA A 52 -1.19 -2.54 -5.58
C ALA A 52 -0.31 -3.66 -5.01
N ALA A 53 0.65 -4.09 -5.82
CA ALA A 53 1.57 -5.15 -5.45
C ALA A 53 2.68 -4.64 -4.52
N VAL A 54 3.10 -5.48 -3.57
CA VAL A 54 4.24 -5.24 -2.68
C VAL A 54 5.53 -5.23 -3.50
N ARG A 55 6.25 -4.10 -3.46
CA ARG A 55 7.48 -3.88 -4.23
C ARG A 55 8.67 -3.56 -3.34
N ALA A 56 9.86 -3.94 -3.81
CA ALA A 56 11.13 -3.57 -3.21
C ALA A 56 11.39 -2.08 -3.43
N ARG A 57 11.85 -1.41 -2.37
CA ARG A 57 12.37 -0.06 -2.37
C ARG A 57 13.76 -0.09 -1.75
N TYR A 58 14.76 0.20 -2.57
CA TYR A 58 16.15 0.25 -2.12
C TYR A 58 16.42 1.60 -1.45
N VAL A 59 16.68 1.55 -0.15
CA VAL A 59 17.09 2.70 0.67
C VAL A 59 18.56 2.52 1.11
N ARG A 60 19.19 3.58 1.63
CA ARG A 60 20.61 3.50 2.07
C ARG A 60 20.85 2.40 3.11
N SER A 61 19.86 2.07 3.93
CA SER A 61 19.94 1.04 4.98
C SER A 61 19.54 -0.37 4.52
N GLY A 62 19.27 -0.61 3.23
CA GLY A 62 18.86 -1.91 2.71
C GLY A 62 17.57 -1.87 1.88
N VAL A 63 16.89 -3.01 1.77
CA VAL A 63 15.61 -3.12 1.03
C VAL A 63 14.43 -2.98 1.99
N ARG A 64 13.47 -2.11 1.65
CA ARG A 64 12.15 -2.07 2.28
C ARG A 64 11.12 -2.62 1.31
N TRP A 65 10.14 -3.37 1.81
CA TRP A 65 9.03 -3.87 1.01
C TRP A 65 7.79 -3.07 1.35
N SER A 66 7.10 -2.55 0.35
CA SER A 66 5.92 -1.72 0.59
C SER A 66 4.94 -1.74 -0.57
N VAL A 67 3.69 -1.43 -0.25
CA VAL A 67 2.67 -1.00 -1.21
C VAL A 67 2.56 0.51 -1.15
N VAL A 68 2.43 1.14 -2.31
CA VAL A 68 2.14 2.56 -2.40
C VAL A 68 0.94 2.76 -3.30
N LEU A 69 -0.09 3.36 -2.72
CA LEU A 69 -1.32 3.77 -3.36
C LEU A 69 -1.32 5.30 -3.33
N ASP A 70 -1.24 5.92 -4.51
CA ASP A 70 -1.40 7.36 -4.63
C ASP A 70 -2.83 7.70 -5.07
N SER A 71 -3.10 9.00 -5.25
CA SER A 71 -4.36 9.45 -5.85
C SER A 71 -5.62 9.03 -5.08
N LEU A 72 -5.50 8.84 -3.75
CA LEU A 72 -6.61 8.48 -2.89
C LEU A 72 -7.32 9.75 -2.43
N HIS A 73 -8.64 9.82 -2.57
CA HIS A 73 -9.42 10.90 -1.98
C HIS A 73 -9.29 10.87 -0.46
N ALA A 74 -9.28 12.05 0.17
CA ALA A 74 -9.28 12.16 1.62
C ALA A 74 -10.50 11.43 2.21
N GLY A 75 -10.29 10.64 3.25
CA GLY A 75 -11.33 9.84 3.87
C GLY A 75 -10.79 8.60 4.59
N ARG A 76 -11.70 7.83 5.18
CA ARG A 76 -11.34 6.59 5.87
C ARG A 76 -11.31 5.42 4.90
N TYR A 77 -10.24 4.65 4.96
CA TYR A 77 -10.02 3.46 4.14
C TYR A 77 -9.88 2.23 5.02
N VAL A 78 -10.34 1.08 4.50
CA VAL A 78 -10.09 -0.24 5.03
C VAL A 78 -8.92 -0.84 4.25
N ILE A 79 -7.92 -1.33 4.97
CA ILE A 79 -6.85 -2.19 4.44
C ILE A 79 -7.32 -3.63 4.61
N TRP A 80 -7.19 -4.45 3.56
CA TRP A 80 -7.68 -5.83 3.58
C TRP A 80 -6.54 -6.82 3.69
N ARG A 81 -6.71 -7.81 4.58
CA ARG A 81 -5.77 -8.93 4.74
C ARG A 81 -5.89 -9.92 3.60
N ASP A 82 -7.12 -10.15 3.18
CA ASP A 82 -7.57 -11.06 2.13
C ASP A 82 -8.92 -10.53 1.59
N PRO A 83 -9.52 -11.15 0.55
CA PRO A 83 -10.74 -10.63 -0.06
C PRO A 83 -11.93 -10.44 0.90
N ALA A 84 -11.96 -11.15 2.03
CA ALA A 84 -13.08 -11.12 2.98
C ALA A 84 -12.73 -10.50 4.34
N THR A 85 -11.46 -10.46 4.73
CA THR A 85 -11.05 -10.07 6.09
C THR A 85 -10.46 -8.65 6.12
N PRO A 86 -11.09 -7.68 6.81
CA PRO A 86 -10.48 -6.38 7.05
C PRO A 86 -9.30 -6.52 8.01
N LEU A 87 -8.18 -5.86 7.70
CA LEU A 87 -6.99 -5.83 8.53
C LEU A 87 -7.00 -4.64 9.50
N ALA A 88 -7.26 -3.45 8.98
CA ALA A 88 -7.20 -2.20 9.71
C ALA A 88 -7.99 -1.09 8.99
N GLU A 89 -8.29 -0.02 9.71
CA GLU A 89 -8.80 1.23 9.15
C GLU A 89 -7.74 2.34 9.29
N VAL A 90 -7.61 3.17 8.25
CA VAL A 90 -6.68 4.32 8.23
C VAL A 90 -7.40 5.55 7.68
N ASP A 91 -7.08 6.72 8.23
CA ASP A 91 -7.59 7.99 7.72
C ASP A 91 -6.56 8.60 6.74
N VAL A 92 -6.89 8.59 5.46
CA VAL A 92 -6.10 9.24 4.41
C VAL A 92 -6.44 10.72 4.40
N ARG A 93 -5.42 11.56 4.57
CA ARG A 93 -5.56 13.02 4.52
C ARG A 93 -5.12 13.54 3.15
N GLY A 94 -5.89 14.49 2.61
CA GLY A 94 -5.45 15.26 1.44
C GLY A 94 -4.18 16.04 1.75
N GLY A 95 -3.33 16.26 0.75
CA GLY A 95 -2.07 16.97 0.95
C GLY A 95 -0.98 16.15 1.65
N ALA A 96 -1.24 14.89 2.03
CA ALA A 96 -0.36 14.14 2.92
C ALA A 96 -0.15 12.68 2.50
N VAL A 97 0.94 12.12 3.01
CA VAL A 97 1.22 10.69 2.97
C VAL A 97 0.80 10.08 4.31
N THR A 98 -0.06 9.07 4.24
CA THR A 98 -0.43 8.23 5.38
C THR A 98 0.43 6.98 5.34
N GLU A 99 1.03 6.60 6.47
CA GLU A 99 1.84 5.39 6.57
C GLU A 99 1.16 4.37 7.47
N PHE A 100 1.25 3.09 7.10
CA PHE A 100 0.76 1.96 7.90
C PHE A 100 1.80 0.86 7.92
N GLU A 101 2.07 0.29 9.09
CA GLU A 101 2.94 -0.87 9.24
C GLU A 101 2.09 -2.14 9.21
N TRP A 102 2.34 -3.02 8.25
CA TRP A 102 1.66 -4.31 8.21
C TRP A 102 2.08 -5.13 9.43
N PRO A 103 1.13 -5.64 10.24
CA PRO A 103 1.48 -6.38 11.42
C PRO A 103 2.28 -7.62 11.04
N GLU A 104 3.47 -7.76 11.62
CA GLU A 104 4.14 -9.05 11.67
C GLU A 104 3.17 -10.02 12.33
N ARG A 105 2.90 -11.17 11.71
CA ARG A 105 2.05 -12.15 12.36
C ARG A 105 2.73 -12.54 13.66
N GLU A 106 2.12 -12.25 14.79
CA GLU A 106 1.96 -13.21 15.88
C GLU A 106 0.50 -13.18 16.35
N PRO A 107 -0.25 -14.25 16.07
CA PRO A 107 -1.10 -14.82 17.08
C PRO A 107 -0.54 -16.21 17.37
N HIS A 108 0.12 -16.34 18.52
CA HIS A 108 0.29 -17.62 19.17
C HIS A 108 -0.98 -17.87 19.98
N ASP A 109 -1.80 -18.81 19.54
CA ASP A 109 -2.75 -19.54 20.38
C ASP A 109 -2.71 -21.00 19.92
#